data_AF-A0A026X3H5-F1
#
_entry.id   AF-A0A026X3H5-F1
#
_cell.length_a   1.000
_cell.length_b   1.000
_cell.length_c   1.000
_cell.angle_alpha   90.00
_cell.angle_beta   90.00
_cell.angle_gamma   90.00
#
_symmetry.space_group_name_H-M   'P 1'
#
loop_
_entity.id
_entity.type
_entity.pdbx_description
1 polymer ?
#
loop_
_entity_poly.entity_id
_entity_poly.type
_entity_poly.pdbx_seq_one_letter_code
_entity_poly.pdbx_strand_id
1 'polypeptide(L)'
;MVRITFELIRKRSEHNEGEISTLEEIALHQENIDKIELIGRQCRYLKILLLQHNLISKIENLNMLKSLEYLNLALNNIEVIENLEGLESLKKLDLTINFIGNLQDVKRLRCNEKLEQLILMGNPCADYEYYRQYVVATLPQLRELDMREIERSERIKALQIYARARDDIIESYGRYEDTRVTQRLRRRNATMEISEVKETNDAEEEQMENTKDEQNANGEQDDESEDERFWKQPSYHTPEDRVAIAERFKKKQERRNRPDKNDNQLKRVLKLFAPDGRAYNINQAKVPFKLNDDDDPNFVILEVSVYRHLDTSYINVDVNPTYVRVTIKGKVLQLTLPCEVSVEKSNVQRNTATGSLVINMARLIPSTLITRKYESVTAKKESKEREKKIIIQPPATSKRVLLEIGPAPDIRDFLKITEDPAKRAQKVAAAEKEKELKDFKDNLDVPPLE
;
A
#
# COMPACT_ATOMS: atom_id res chain seq x y z
N MET A 1 4.20 -20.48 -8.93
CA MET A 1 3.77 -20.93 -7.60
C MET A 1 4.96 -21.53 -6.86
N VAL A 2 4.89 -21.63 -5.53
CA VAL A 2 5.96 -22.23 -4.72
C VAL A 2 5.61 -23.69 -4.47
N ARG A 3 6.57 -24.59 -4.68
CA ARG A 3 6.38 -26.00 -4.32
C ARG A 3 6.89 -26.25 -2.92
N ILE A 4 6.27 -27.20 -2.24
CA ILE A 4 6.77 -27.68 -0.95
C ILE A 4 8.07 -28.44 -1.21
N THR A 5 9.20 -27.91 -0.76
CA THR A 5 10.53 -28.54 -0.86
C THR A 5 11.06 -28.91 0.51
N PHE A 6 12.04 -29.81 0.55
CA PHE A 6 12.75 -30.15 1.80
C PHE A 6 13.39 -28.92 2.45
N GLU A 7 13.93 -28.00 1.65
CA GLU A 7 14.52 -26.75 2.14
C GLU A 7 13.47 -25.85 2.79
N LEU A 8 12.28 -25.73 2.18
CA LEU A 8 11.18 -24.96 2.75
C LEU A 8 10.72 -25.54 4.08
N ILE A 9 10.54 -26.88 4.15
CA ILE A 9 10.17 -27.57 5.37
C ILE A 9 11.25 -27.38 6.44
N ARG A 10 12.53 -27.57 6.11
CA ARG A 10 13.64 -27.42 7.05
C ARG A 10 13.75 -26.00 7.58
N LYS A 11 13.62 -25.00 6.72
CA LYS A 11 13.59 -23.58 7.09
C LYS A 11 12.44 -23.25 8.05
N ARG A 12 11.28 -23.90 7.87
CA ARG A 12 10.14 -23.73 8.77
C ARG A 12 10.22 -24.61 10.03
N SER A 13 11.15 -25.56 10.06
CA SER A 13 11.43 -26.46 11.18
C SER A 13 12.67 -26.05 11.98
N GLU A 14 13.08 -24.78 11.93
CA GLU A 14 14.25 -24.26 12.67
C GLU A 14 14.15 -24.53 14.17
N HIS A 15 12.94 -24.56 14.72
CA HIS A 15 12.68 -24.87 16.13
C HIS A 15 12.81 -26.37 16.48
N ASN A 16 12.95 -27.25 15.49
CA ASN A 16 13.16 -28.69 15.67
C ASN A 16 14.55 -29.13 15.17
N GLU A 17 15.57 -28.28 15.35
CA GLU A 17 16.96 -28.52 14.93
C GLU A 17 17.11 -28.84 13.42
N GLY A 18 16.10 -28.52 12.61
CA GLY A 18 16.05 -28.88 11.19
C GLY A 18 15.82 -30.37 10.91
N GLU A 19 15.39 -31.15 11.90
CA GLU A 19 14.92 -32.52 11.75
C GLU A 19 13.47 -32.56 11.25
N ILE A 20 13.25 -33.24 10.13
CA ILE A 20 11.94 -33.29 9.46
C ILE A 20 11.14 -34.52 9.90
N SER A 21 11.84 -35.61 10.25
CA SER A 21 11.22 -36.88 10.59
C SER A 21 10.45 -36.84 11.90
N THR A 22 10.94 -36.09 12.90
CA THR A 22 10.39 -35.98 14.26
C THR A 22 9.42 -34.80 14.42
N LEU A 23 9.16 -34.05 13.36
CA LEU A 23 8.42 -32.81 13.41
C LEU A 23 6.95 -33.04 13.79
N GLU A 24 6.50 -32.37 14.86
CA GLU A 24 5.12 -32.45 15.34
C GLU A 24 4.23 -31.31 14.81
N GLU A 25 4.80 -30.15 14.52
CA GLU A 25 4.06 -28.98 14.03
C GLU A 25 4.77 -28.34 12.85
N ILE A 26 4.00 -27.98 11.81
CA ILE A 26 4.54 -27.23 10.67
C ILE A 26 3.59 -26.11 10.25
N ALA A 27 4.16 -24.92 10.09
CA ALA A 27 3.47 -23.73 9.61
C ALA A 27 3.96 -23.33 8.22
N LEU A 28 3.08 -23.49 7.23
CA LEU A 28 3.31 -23.20 5.81
C LEU A 28 2.25 -22.23 5.28
N HIS A 29 1.96 -21.18 6.04
CA HIS A 29 0.96 -20.17 5.66
C HIS A 29 1.54 -19.10 4.73
N GLN A 30 0.71 -18.59 3.81
CA GLN A 30 1.06 -17.45 2.93
C GLN A 30 2.25 -17.71 1.98
N GLU A 31 2.47 -18.95 1.58
CA GLU A 31 3.60 -19.34 0.73
C GLU A 31 3.23 -19.43 -0.77
N ASN A 32 1.98 -19.16 -1.15
CA ASN A 32 1.47 -19.36 -2.51
C ASN A 32 1.70 -20.80 -3.03
N ILE A 33 1.48 -21.77 -2.14
CA ILE A 33 1.57 -23.20 -2.46
C ILE A 33 0.36 -23.63 -3.27
N ASP A 34 0.58 -24.35 -4.37
CA ASP A 34 -0.46 -24.87 -5.26
C ASP A 34 -0.79 -26.35 -5.01
N LYS A 35 0.19 -27.13 -4.53
CA LYS A 35 0.07 -28.58 -4.32
C LYS A 35 0.70 -29.02 -3.00
N ILE A 36 0.05 -29.99 -2.37
CA ILE A 36 0.55 -30.67 -1.18
C ILE A 36 1.46 -31.82 -1.63
N GLU A 37 2.77 -31.62 -1.52
CA GLU A 37 3.78 -32.62 -1.88
C GLU A 37 4.74 -32.86 -0.71
N LEU A 38 5.42 -34.01 -0.70
CA LEU A 38 6.46 -34.42 0.27
C LEU A 38 6.02 -34.67 1.73
N ILE A 39 5.04 -33.92 2.26
CA ILE A 39 4.67 -33.94 3.69
C ILE A 39 4.30 -35.35 4.16
N GLY A 40 3.41 -36.05 3.46
CA GLY A 40 2.93 -37.36 3.89
C GLY A 40 4.02 -38.44 4.01
N ARG A 41 5.08 -38.37 3.21
CA ARG A 41 6.16 -39.37 3.27
C ARG A 41 7.16 -39.10 4.38
N GLN A 42 7.43 -37.83 4.64
CA GLN A 42 8.58 -37.39 5.44
C GLN A 42 8.20 -37.03 6.89
N CYS A 43 7.03 -36.42 7.11
CA CYS A 43 6.61 -35.89 8.40
C CYS A 43 5.58 -36.82 9.08
N ARG A 44 5.92 -38.08 9.34
CA ARG A 44 4.94 -39.09 9.82
C ARG A 44 4.35 -38.80 11.20
N TYR A 45 5.09 -38.10 12.06
CA TYR A 45 4.68 -37.78 13.43
C TYR A 45 4.02 -36.40 13.57
N LEU A 46 3.69 -35.76 12.44
CA LEU A 46 3.05 -34.45 12.42
C LEU A 46 1.67 -34.52 13.08
N LYS A 47 1.45 -33.65 14.07
CA LYS A 47 0.19 -33.45 14.80
C LYS A 47 -0.55 -32.22 14.31
N ILE A 48 0.17 -31.15 13.93
CA ILE A 48 -0.43 -29.88 13.52
C ILE A 48 0.12 -29.47 12.15
N LEU A 49 -0.77 -29.27 11.18
CA LEU A 49 -0.44 -28.81 9.83
C LEU A 49 -1.23 -27.55 9.50
N LEU A 50 -0.52 -26.43 9.39
CA LEU A 50 -1.09 -25.12 9.08
C LEU A 50 -0.74 -24.71 7.65
N LEU A 51 -1.73 -24.80 6.75
CA LEU A 51 -1.61 -24.50 5.31
C LEU A 51 -2.52 -23.34 4.88
N GLN A 52 -2.90 -22.45 5.80
CA GLN A 52 -3.81 -21.35 5.50
C GLN A 52 -3.22 -20.32 4.52
N HIS A 53 -4.09 -19.65 3.78
CA HIS A 53 -3.72 -18.62 2.78
C HIS A 53 -2.74 -19.16 1.72
N ASN A 54 -3.10 -20.26 1.08
CA ASN A 54 -2.38 -20.79 -0.08
C ASN A 54 -3.34 -20.93 -1.27
N LEU A 55 -2.88 -21.55 -2.34
CA LEU A 55 -3.63 -21.75 -3.59
C LEU A 55 -3.89 -23.24 -3.83
N ILE A 56 -3.95 -24.04 -2.76
CA ILE A 56 -4.10 -25.49 -2.85
C ILE A 56 -5.47 -25.82 -3.43
N SER A 57 -5.48 -26.51 -4.57
CA SER A 57 -6.73 -26.88 -5.27
C SER A 57 -7.26 -28.25 -4.90
N LYS A 58 -6.38 -29.15 -4.46
CA LYS A 58 -6.71 -30.54 -4.13
C LYS A 58 -6.03 -30.97 -2.84
N ILE A 59 -6.77 -31.73 -2.04
CA ILE A 59 -6.22 -32.40 -0.87
C ILE A 59 -5.60 -33.72 -1.35
N GLU A 60 -4.29 -33.83 -1.30
CA GLU A 60 -3.55 -35.02 -1.72
C GLU A 60 -2.33 -35.26 -0.84
N ASN A 61 -1.79 -36.47 -0.87
CA ASN A 61 -0.56 -36.85 -0.15
C ASN A 61 -0.61 -36.68 1.39
N LEU A 62 -1.80 -36.65 2.01
CA LEU A 62 -1.97 -36.61 3.46
C LEU A 62 -2.31 -37.97 4.09
N ASN A 63 -2.66 -38.98 3.29
CA ASN A 63 -3.16 -40.29 3.74
C ASN A 63 -2.23 -41.06 4.70
N MET A 64 -0.95 -40.69 4.77
CA MET A 64 0.05 -41.36 5.61
C MET A 64 0.20 -40.72 7.01
N LEU A 65 -0.42 -39.56 7.26
CA LEU A 65 -0.26 -38.78 8.48
C LEU A 65 -1.23 -39.24 9.59
N LYS A 66 -1.00 -40.44 10.12
CA LYS A 66 -1.87 -41.05 11.14
C LYS A 66 -1.95 -40.27 12.45
N SER A 67 -0.91 -39.52 12.78
CA SER A 67 -0.79 -38.73 14.01
C SER A 67 -1.36 -37.31 13.90
N LEU A 68 -1.84 -36.90 12.72
CA LEU A 68 -2.33 -35.54 12.50
C LEU A 68 -3.62 -35.30 13.28
N GLU A 69 -3.60 -34.33 14.18
CA GLU A 69 -4.75 -33.96 15.02
C GLU A 69 -5.44 -32.68 14.53
N TYR A 70 -4.69 -31.74 13.97
CA TYR A 70 -5.22 -30.48 13.47
C TYR A 70 -4.72 -30.17 12.07
N LEU A 71 -5.66 -30.01 11.14
CA LEU A 71 -5.41 -29.61 9.77
C LEU A 71 -6.11 -28.28 9.48
N ASN A 72 -5.34 -27.24 9.21
CA ASN A 72 -5.85 -25.97 8.76
C ASN A 72 -5.58 -25.76 7.26
N LEU A 73 -6.65 -25.75 6.47
CA LEU A 73 -6.66 -25.48 5.03
C LEU A 73 -7.52 -24.25 4.70
N ALA A 74 -7.69 -23.32 5.64
CA ALA A 74 -8.47 -22.11 5.44
C ALA A 74 -7.88 -21.26 4.30
N LEU A 75 -8.75 -20.55 3.57
CA LEU A 75 -8.36 -19.62 2.50
C LEU A 75 -7.49 -20.30 1.42
N ASN A 76 -7.94 -21.46 0.95
CA ASN A 76 -7.35 -22.20 -0.17
C ASN A 76 -8.35 -22.32 -1.34
N ASN A 77 -7.99 -23.07 -2.37
CA ASN A 77 -8.76 -23.26 -3.60
C ASN A 77 -9.46 -24.63 -3.66
N ILE A 78 -9.75 -25.26 -2.52
CA ILE A 78 -10.25 -26.63 -2.46
C ILE A 78 -11.72 -26.66 -2.92
N GLU A 79 -12.01 -27.47 -3.94
CA GLU A 79 -13.37 -27.69 -4.44
C GLU A 79 -14.01 -29.00 -3.94
N VAL A 80 -13.19 -29.99 -3.57
CA VAL A 80 -13.62 -31.36 -3.25
C VAL A 80 -12.95 -31.83 -1.96
N ILE A 81 -13.73 -32.47 -1.07
CA ILE A 81 -13.18 -33.12 0.13
C ILE A 81 -12.82 -34.57 -0.23
N GLU A 82 -11.53 -34.86 -0.32
CA GLU A 82 -10.98 -36.17 -0.67
C GLU A 82 -9.66 -36.43 0.07
N ASN A 83 -9.19 -37.68 0.10
CA ASN A 83 -7.87 -38.07 0.64
C ASN A 83 -7.63 -37.65 2.12
N LEU A 84 -8.67 -37.74 2.95
CA LEU A 84 -8.59 -37.52 4.40
C LEU A 84 -8.87 -38.79 5.22
N GLU A 85 -9.23 -39.88 4.54
CA GLU A 85 -9.64 -41.16 5.15
C GLU A 85 -8.53 -41.82 5.99
N GLY A 86 -7.26 -41.59 5.64
CA GLY A 86 -6.10 -42.13 6.37
C GLY A 86 -5.72 -41.38 7.65
N LEU A 87 -6.38 -40.25 7.96
CA LEU A 87 -6.08 -39.41 9.12
C LEU A 87 -6.81 -39.89 10.37
N GLU A 88 -6.32 -40.99 10.95
CA GLU A 88 -6.94 -41.68 12.10
C GLU A 88 -7.05 -40.81 13.37
N SER A 89 -6.13 -39.85 13.55
CA SER A 89 -6.09 -39.00 14.75
C SER A 89 -6.68 -37.61 14.58
N LEU A 90 -7.29 -37.30 13.42
CA LEU A 90 -7.76 -35.96 13.10
C LEU A 90 -8.90 -35.55 14.04
N LYS A 91 -8.71 -34.47 14.79
CA LYS A 91 -9.69 -33.89 15.73
C LYS A 91 -10.34 -32.63 15.19
N LYS A 92 -9.55 -31.80 14.50
CA LYS A 92 -9.99 -30.49 14.00
C LYS A 92 -9.63 -30.32 12.52
N LEU A 93 -10.62 -29.98 11.70
CA LEU A 93 -10.46 -29.67 10.29
C LEU A 93 -11.05 -28.29 9.99
N ASP A 94 -10.20 -27.40 9.50
CA ASP A 94 -10.60 -26.06 9.09
C ASP A 94 -10.51 -25.93 7.57
N LEU A 95 -11.66 -25.75 6.92
CA LEU A 95 -11.83 -25.55 5.48
C LEU A 95 -12.49 -24.20 5.19
N THR A 96 -12.37 -23.23 6.10
CA THR A 96 -12.96 -21.89 5.98
C THR A 96 -12.56 -21.19 4.67
N ILE A 97 -13.52 -20.58 3.98
CA ILE A 97 -13.32 -19.77 2.75
C ILE A 97 -12.57 -20.56 1.65
N ASN A 98 -13.04 -21.78 1.39
CA ASN A 98 -12.68 -22.58 0.21
C ASN A 98 -13.81 -22.53 -0.82
N PHE A 99 -13.80 -23.45 -1.80
CA PHE A 99 -14.78 -23.51 -2.89
C PHE A 99 -15.54 -24.83 -2.93
N ILE A 100 -15.78 -25.42 -1.77
CA ILE A 100 -16.48 -26.70 -1.66
C ILE A 100 -17.95 -26.48 -1.99
N GLY A 101 -18.37 -27.00 -3.15
CA GLY A 101 -19.78 -27.03 -3.55
C GLY A 101 -20.46 -28.34 -3.17
N ASN A 102 -19.77 -29.47 -3.35
CA ASN A 102 -20.38 -30.78 -3.15
C ASN A 102 -20.38 -31.20 -1.68
N LEU A 103 -21.48 -30.92 -0.98
CA LEU A 103 -21.62 -31.29 0.43
C LEU A 103 -21.68 -32.82 0.64
N GLN A 104 -21.91 -33.63 -0.41
CA GLN A 104 -21.89 -35.08 -0.27
C GLN A 104 -20.52 -35.62 0.09
N ASP A 105 -19.45 -34.89 -0.24
CA ASP A 105 -18.07 -35.27 0.03
C ASP A 105 -17.78 -35.41 1.52
N VAL A 106 -18.55 -34.71 2.37
CA VAL A 106 -18.49 -34.82 3.83
C VAL A 106 -18.70 -36.26 4.30
N LYS A 107 -19.39 -37.12 3.54
CA LYS A 107 -19.54 -38.55 3.87
C LYS A 107 -18.21 -39.28 4.00
N ARG A 108 -17.16 -38.84 3.28
CA ARG A 108 -15.82 -39.44 3.36
C ARG A 108 -15.17 -39.23 4.73
N LEU A 109 -15.54 -38.15 5.43
CA LEU A 109 -15.07 -37.85 6.78
C LEU A 109 -15.66 -38.77 7.85
N ARG A 110 -16.62 -39.65 7.50
CA ARG A 110 -17.19 -40.66 8.43
C ARG A 110 -16.13 -41.63 8.95
N CYS A 111 -15.09 -41.89 8.17
CA CYS A 111 -13.98 -42.77 8.56
C CYS A 111 -13.11 -42.17 9.67
N ASN A 112 -13.14 -40.84 9.86
CA ASN A 112 -12.37 -40.16 10.90
C ASN A 112 -13.15 -40.15 12.22
N GLU A 113 -13.00 -41.21 13.02
CA GLU A 113 -13.75 -41.40 14.27
C GLU A 113 -13.47 -40.32 15.33
N LYS A 114 -12.27 -39.74 15.33
CA LYS A 114 -11.85 -38.71 16.29
C LYS A 114 -12.17 -37.29 15.86
N LEU A 115 -12.80 -37.08 14.71
CA LEU A 115 -13.10 -35.74 14.20
C LEU A 115 -14.19 -35.08 15.04
N GLU A 116 -13.83 -34.07 15.82
CA GLU A 116 -14.72 -33.37 16.73
C GLU A 116 -15.14 -32.00 16.22
N GLN A 117 -14.27 -31.30 15.49
CA GLN A 117 -14.49 -29.94 15.01
C GLN A 117 -14.32 -29.85 13.48
N LEU A 118 -15.34 -29.31 12.80
CA LEU A 118 -15.34 -29.08 11.37
C LEU A 118 -15.81 -27.65 11.08
N ILE A 119 -15.05 -26.92 10.25
CA ILE A 119 -15.38 -25.55 9.85
C ILE A 119 -15.44 -25.49 8.33
N LEU A 120 -16.60 -25.17 7.78
CA LEU A 120 -16.87 -25.03 6.34
C LEU A 120 -17.45 -23.65 6.00
N MET A 121 -17.41 -22.69 6.93
CA MET A 121 -17.87 -21.31 6.69
C MET A 121 -17.22 -20.68 5.45
N GLY A 122 -18.01 -19.95 4.66
CA GLY A 122 -17.53 -19.26 3.46
C GLY A 122 -17.26 -20.17 2.26
N ASN A 123 -17.76 -21.42 2.29
CA ASN A 123 -17.83 -22.30 1.13
C ASN A 123 -19.21 -22.17 0.46
N PRO A 124 -19.32 -22.37 -0.87
CA PRO A 124 -20.61 -22.38 -1.58
C PRO A 124 -21.65 -23.34 -0.98
N CYS A 125 -21.22 -24.47 -0.41
CA CYS A 125 -22.11 -25.42 0.24
C CYS A 125 -22.79 -24.89 1.52
N ALA A 126 -22.24 -23.85 2.15
CA ALA A 126 -22.77 -23.29 3.38
C ALA A 126 -24.07 -22.49 3.15
N ASP A 127 -24.35 -22.08 1.91
CA ASP A 127 -25.54 -21.33 1.53
C ASP A 127 -26.78 -22.23 1.30
N TYR A 128 -26.63 -23.55 1.39
CA TYR A 128 -27.73 -24.49 1.15
C TYR A 128 -28.67 -24.55 2.37
N GLU A 129 -29.99 -24.58 2.12
CA GLU A 129 -31.03 -24.46 3.17
C GLU A 129 -30.91 -25.50 4.31
N TYR A 130 -30.57 -26.75 3.96
CA TYR A 130 -30.42 -27.85 4.92
C TYR A 130 -28.95 -28.24 5.19
N TYR A 131 -28.01 -27.36 4.89
CA TYR A 131 -26.57 -27.59 5.03
C TYR A 131 -26.21 -28.16 6.41
N ARG A 132 -26.61 -27.47 7.48
CA ARG A 132 -26.22 -27.81 8.85
C ARG A 132 -26.79 -29.16 9.28
N GLN A 133 -28.07 -29.39 9.02
CA GLN A 133 -28.77 -30.61 9.42
C GLN A 133 -28.21 -31.82 8.68
N TYR A 134 -27.88 -31.68 7.40
CA TYR A 134 -27.27 -32.77 6.65
C TYR A 134 -25.87 -33.13 7.16
N VAL A 135 -25.01 -32.15 7.46
CA VAL A 135 -23.67 -32.41 8.02
C VAL A 135 -23.78 -33.08 9.38
N VAL A 136 -24.63 -32.56 10.27
CA VAL A 136 -24.86 -33.11 11.61
C VAL A 136 -25.40 -34.55 11.55
N ALA A 137 -26.32 -34.85 10.63
CA ALA A 137 -26.85 -36.20 10.45
C ALA A 137 -25.84 -37.15 9.78
N THR A 138 -24.98 -36.63 8.91
CA THR A 138 -23.97 -37.43 8.19
C THR A 138 -22.79 -37.79 9.10
N LEU A 139 -22.33 -36.86 9.94
CA LEU A 139 -21.17 -37.01 10.83
C LEU A 139 -21.58 -37.06 12.30
N PRO A 140 -21.98 -38.22 12.84
CA PRO A 140 -22.42 -38.34 14.22
C PRO A 140 -21.31 -38.13 15.26
N GLN A 141 -20.04 -38.29 14.87
CA GLN A 141 -18.87 -38.09 15.75
C GLN A 141 -18.59 -36.61 16.06
N LEU A 142 -19.11 -35.70 15.24
CA LEU A 142 -18.82 -34.27 15.33
C LEU A 142 -19.44 -33.66 16.59
N ARG A 143 -18.70 -32.79 17.28
CA ARG A 143 -19.15 -32.04 18.46
C ARG A 143 -19.44 -30.59 18.14
N GLU A 144 -18.69 -30.01 17.20
CA GLU A 144 -18.77 -28.61 16.82
C GLU A 144 -18.73 -28.48 15.30
N LEU A 145 -19.67 -27.70 14.76
CA LEU A 145 -19.75 -27.36 13.35
C LEU A 145 -19.82 -25.84 13.20
N ASP A 146 -18.91 -25.28 12.41
CA ASP A 146 -18.81 -23.83 12.15
C ASP A 146 -18.74 -23.00 13.43
N MET A 147 -17.89 -23.44 14.37
CA MET A 147 -17.70 -22.82 15.68
C MET A 147 -18.95 -22.79 16.56
N ARG A 148 -19.92 -23.68 16.28
CA ARG A 148 -21.13 -23.86 17.10
C ARG A 148 -21.26 -25.30 17.53
N GLU A 149 -21.43 -25.50 18.83
CA GLU A 149 -21.68 -26.82 19.41
C GLU A 149 -22.95 -27.46 18.82
N ILE A 150 -22.93 -28.78 18.73
CA ILE A 150 -24.05 -29.58 18.21
C ILE A 150 -24.76 -30.22 19.40
N GLU A 151 -26.00 -29.81 19.62
CA GLU A 151 -26.83 -30.40 20.65
C GLU A 151 -27.37 -31.78 20.25
N ARG A 152 -27.64 -32.62 21.25
CA ARG A 152 -28.33 -33.91 21.02
C ARG A 152 -29.72 -33.71 20.41
N SER A 153 -30.43 -32.66 20.80
CA SER A 153 -31.77 -32.30 20.32
C SER A 153 -31.73 -32.00 18.81
N GLU A 154 -30.75 -31.20 18.38
CA GLU A 154 -30.48 -30.86 16.98
C GLU A 154 -30.19 -32.10 16.16
N ARG A 155 -29.36 -33.01 16.68
CA ARG A 155 -29.01 -34.26 15.99
C ARG A 155 -30.23 -35.16 15.72
N ILE A 156 -31.14 -35.29 16.69
CA ILE A 156 -32.36 -36.08 16.51
C ILE A 156 -33.25 -35.47 15.42
N LYS A 157 -33.43 -34.15 15.44
CA LYS A 157 -34.19 -33.43 14.40
C LYS A 157 -33.56 -33.57 13.02
N ALA A 158 -32.23 -33.44 12.94
CA ALA A 158 -31.46 -33.58 11.71
C ALA A 158 -31.61 -34.98 11.09
N LEU A 159 -31.60 -36.04 11.91
CA LEU A 159 -31.82 -37.42 11.44
C LEU A 159 -33.24 -37.64 10.89
N GLN A 160 -34.26 -37.01 11.49
CA GLN A 160 -35.64 -37.15 11.02
C GLN A 160 -35.86 -36.54 9.63
N ILE A 161 -35.18 -35.44 9.32
CA ILE A 161 -35.30 -34.74 8.04
C ILE A 161 -34.23 -35.14 7.02
N TYR A 162 -33.36 -36.10 7.36
CA TYR A 162 -32.17 -36.45 6.57
C TYR A 162 -32.47 -36.75 5.10
N ALA A 163 -33.54 -37.48 4.82
CA ALA A 163 -33.92 -37.84 3.45
C ALA A 163 -34.24 -36.60 2.61
N ARG A 164 -35.07 -35.68 3.14
CA ARG A 164 -35.43 -34.43 2.45
C ARG A 164 -34.22 -33.52 2.28
N ALA A 165 -33.49 -33.31 3.38
CA ALA A 165 -32.27 -32.51 3.38
C ALA A 165 -31.26 -33.00 2.33
N ARG A 166 -31.10 -34.32 2.19
CA ARG A 166 -30.22 -34.92 1.18
C ARG A 166 -30.66 -34.58 -0.24
N ASP A 167 -31.95 -34.68 -0.54
CA ASP A 167 -32.48 -34.40 -1.89
C ASP A 167 -32.30 -32.92 -2.25
N ASP A 168 -32.61 -32.01 -1.33
CA ASP A 168 -32.43 -30.56 -1.51
C ASP A 168 -30.95 -30.16 -1.71
N ILE A 169 -30.03 -30.87 -1.06
CA ILE A 169 -28.59 -30.67 -1.24
C ILE A 169 -28.12 -31.13 -2.62
N ILE A 170 -28.64 -32.25 -3.11
CA ILE A 170 -28.33 -32.74 -4.45
C ILE A 170 -28.79 -31.72 -5.50
N GLU A 171 -30.02 -31.20 -5.36
CA GLU A 171 -30.56 -30.17 -6.26
C GLU A 171 -29.76 -28.86 -6.18
N SER A 172 -29.44 -28.40 -4.96
CA SER A 172 -28.66 -27.18 -4.75
C SER A 172 -27.24 -27.29 -5.30
N TYR A 173 -26.63 -28.47 -5.19
CA TYR A 173 -25.34 -28.75 -5.82
C TYR A 173 -25.44 -28.74 -7.35
N GLY A 174 -26.49 -29.32 -7.94
CA GLY A 174 -26.71 -29.28 -9.39
C GLY A 174 -26.79 -27.86 -9.93
N ARG A 175 -27.55 -26.97 -9.25
CA ARG A 175 -27.62 -25.54 -9.61
C ARG A 175 -26.27 -24.83 -9.50
N TYR A 176 -25.49 -25.15 -8.46
CA TYR A 176 -24.14 -24.63 -8.29
C TYR A 176 -23.21 -25.12 -9.40
N GLU A 177 -23.27 -26.40 -9.74
CA GLU A 177 -22.47 -27.02 -10.80
C GLU A 177 -22.76 -26.39 -12.16
N ASP A 178 -24.03 -26.19 -12.52
CA ASP A 178 -24.43 -25.49 -13.76
C ASP A 178 -23.85 -24.06 -13.83
N THR A 179 -23.92 -23.34 -12.71
CA THR A 179 -23.34 -22.00 -12.58
C THR A 179 -21.82 -22.05 -12.77
N ARG A 180 -21.16 -23.05 -12.19
CA ARG A 180 -19.70 -23.23 -12.25
C ARG A 180 -19.23 -23.62 -13.65
N VAL A 181 -19.96 -24.50 -14.34
CA VAL A 181 -19.72 -24.87 -15.74
C VAL A 181 -19.86 -23.64 -16.63
N THR A 182 -20.91 -22.84 -16.44
CA THR A 182 -21.13 -21.59 -17.19
C THR A 182 -19.99 -20.60 -16.97
N GLN A 183 -19.52 -20.43 -15.73
CA GLN A 183 -18.36 -19.58 -15.41
C GLN A 183 -17.08 -20.06 -16.10
N ARG A 184 -16.78 -21.37 -16.05
CA ARG A 184 -15.60 -21.96 -16.72
C ARG A 184 -15.68 -21.79 -18.23
N LEU A 185 -16.86 -21.94 -18.83
CA LEU A 185 -17.06 -21.74 -20.27
C LEU A 185 -16.85 -20.28 -20.67
N ARG A 186 -17.44 -19.32 -19.94
CA ARG A 186 -17.22 -17.89 -20.17
C ARG A 186 -15.75 -17.51 -20.10
N ARG A 187 -15.03 -18.03 -19.10
CA ARG A 187 -13.58 -17.80 -18.96
C ARG A 187 -12.81 -18.40 -20.13
N ARG A 188 -13.12 -19.65 -20.52
CA ARG A 188 -12.49 -20.31 -21.66
C ARG A 188 -12.68 -19.51 -22.95
N ASN A 189 -13.90 -19.07 -23.21
CA ASN A 189 -14.21 -18.25 -24.40
C ASN A 189 -13.45 -16.92 -24.36
N ALA A 190 -13.44 -16.23 -23.22
CA ALA A 190 -12.65 -15.00 -23.07
C ALA A 190 -11.14 -15.23 -23.30
N THR A 191 -10.58 -16.36 -22.82
CA THR A 191 -9.17 -16.69 -23.12
C THR A 191 -8.94 -17.02 -24.59
N MET A 192 -9.91 -17.65 -25.29
CA MET A 192 -9.78 -17.94 -26.73
C MET A 192 -9.89 -16.66 -27.57
N GLU A 193 -10.81 -15.76 -27.24
CA GLU A 193 -10.91 -14.44 -27.88
C GLU A 193 -9.61 -13.64 -27.71
N ILE A 194 -9.00 -13.68 -26.52
CA ILE A 194 -7.70 -13.03 -26.28
C ILE A 194 -6.58 -13.68 -27.09
N SER A 195 -6.54 -15.01 -27.22
CA SER A 195 -5.51 -15.68 -28.03
C SER A 195 -5.68 -15.42 -29.52
N GLU A 196 -6.90 -15.42 -30.04
CA GLU A 196 -7.17 -15.10 -31.45
C GLU A 196 -6.77 -13.66 -31.80
N VAL A 197 -7.08 -12.69 -30.93
CA VAL A 197 -6.67 -11.29 -31.12
C VAL A 197 -5.15 -11.13 -31.03
N LYS A 198 -4.47 -11.91 -30.17
CA LYS A 198 -3.00 -11.90 -30.11
C LYS A 198 -2.37 -12.49 -31.38
N GLU A 199 -2.86 -13.63 -31.86
CA GLU A 199 -2.36 -14.23 -33.11
C GLU A 199 -2.55 -13.32 -34.32
N THR A 200 -3.65 -12.58 -34.41
CA THR A 200 -3.85 -11.60 -35.49
C THR A 200 -2.89 -10.42 -35.38
N ASN A 201 -2.65 -9.91 -34.16
CA ASN A 201 -1.73 -8.79 -33.95
C ASN A 201 -0.28 -9.20 -34.18
N ASP A 202 0.13 -10.39 -33.72
CA ASP A 202 1.47 -10.94 -33.92
C ASP A 202 1.73 -11.20 -35.42
N ALA A 203 0.73 -11.67 -36.17
CA ALA A 203 0.84 -11.86 -37.63
C ALA A 203 0.89 -10.53 -38.43
N GLU A 204 0.29 -9.46 -37.90
CA GLU A 204 0.40 -8.11 -38.45
C GLU A 204 1.75 -7.45 -38.09
N GLU A 205 2.30 -7.72 -36.91
CA GLU A 205 3.63 -7.27 -36.48
C GLU A 205 4.77 -7.98 -37.23
N GLU A 206 4.68 -9.29 -37.50
CA GLU A 206 5.64 -10.02 -38.34
C GLU A 206 5.69 -9.48 -39.80
N GLN A 207 4.61 -8.85 -40.28
CA GLN A 207 4.59 -8.18 -41.60
C GLN A 207 5.21 -6.75 -41.56
N MET A 208 5.45 -6.18 -40.38
CA MET A 208 6.14 -4.90 -40.18
C MET A 208 7.57 -5.03 -39.63
N GLU A 209 8.11 -6.25 -39.47
CA GLU A 209 9.53 -6.48 -39.16
C GLU A 209 10.44 -6.27 -40.38
N ASN A 210 10.50 -5.03 -40.83
CA ASN A 210 11.66 -4.49 -41.53
C ASN A 210 11.74 -2.99 -41.24
N THR A 211 11.79 -2.62 -39.96
CA THR A 211 12.59 -1.49 -39.45
C THR A 211 12.39 -1.29 -37.95
N LYS A 212 13.51 -1.36 -37.22
CA LYS A 212 13.81 -0.77 -35.88
C LYS A 212 13.74 -1.70 -34.67
N ASP A 213 14.95 -2.06 -34.24
CA ASP A 213 15.35 -2.21 -32.85
C ASP A 213 15.02 -0.94 -32.03
N GLU A 214 13.80 -0.84 -31.46
CA GLU A 214 13.49 0.14 -30.40
C GLU A 214 12.19 -0.18 -29.61
N GLN A 215 11.81 -1.45 -29.44
CA GLN A 215 10.54 -1.83 -28.78
C GLN A 215 10.72 -2.57 -27.44
N ASN A 216 11.42 -1.98 -26.48
CA ASN A 216 11.39 -2.47 -25.09
C ASN A 216 10.73 -1.49 -24.10
N ALA A 217 10.15 -0.39 -24.60
CA ALA A 217 9.45 0.61 -23.77
C ALA A 217 7.90 0.54 -23.90
N ASN A 218 7.36 0.01 -25.00
CA ASN A 218 5.90 -0.09 -25.20
C ASN A 218 5.25 -1.22 -24.39
N GLY A 219 5.94 -2.36 -24.24
CA GLY A 219 5.40 -3.51 -23.49
C GLY A 219 5.16 -3.24 -21.99
N GLU A 220 5.85 -2.25 -21.39
CA GLU A 220 5.65 -1.91 -19.97
C GLU A 220 4.41 -1.04 -19.72
N GLN A 221 4.07 -0.15 -20.65
CA GLN A 221 2.87 0.69 -20.59
C GLN A 221 1.60 -0.13 -20.85
N ASP A 222 1.65 -1.09 -21.77
CA ASP A 222 0.52 -1.98 -22.04
C ASP A 222 0.25 -2.90 -20.84
N ASP A 223 1.28 -3.47 -20.21
CA ASP A 223 1.18 -4.29 -18.99
C ASP A 223 0.51 -3.53 -17.81
N GLU A 224 0.84 -2.25 -17.62
CA GLU A 224 0.22 -1.43 -16.55
C GLU A 224 -1.26 -1.14 -16.84
N SER A 225 -1.61 -0.89 -18.11
CA SER A 225 -2.99 -0.64 -18.52
C SER A 225 -3.87 -1.90 -18.36
N GLU A 226 -3.33 -3.09 -18.64
CA GLU A 226 -4.01 -4.37 -18.42
C GLU A 226 -4.18 -4.71 -16.94
N ASP A 227 -3.17 -4.42 -16.11
CA ASP A 227 -3.26 -4.56 -14.66
C ASP A 227 -4.35 -3.66 -14.09
N GLU A 228 -4.44 -2.39 -14.52
CA GLU A 228 -5.52 -1.50 -14.10
C GLU A 228 -6.90 -2.02 -14.49
N ARG A 229 -7.06 -2.57 -15.70
CA ARG A 229 -8.34 -3.16 -16.14
C ARG A 229 -8.72 -4.35 -15.27
N PHE A 230 -7.76 -5.22 -14.96
CA PHE A 230 -7.99 -6.39 -14.11
C PHE A 230 -8.47 -6.00 -12.70
N TRP A 231 -7.83 -5.03 -12.05
CA TRP A 231 -8.22 -4.60 -10.69
C TRP A 231 -9.53 -3.81 -10.65
N LYS A 232 -9.95 -3.21 -11.76
CA LYS A 232 -11.24 -2.50 -11.87
C LYS A 232 -12.41 -3.44 -12.21
N GLN A 233 -12.14 -4.66 -12.67
CA GLN A 233 -13.18 -5.64 -13.02
C GLN A 233 -13.81 -6.27 -11.76
N PRO A 234 -15.14 -6.48 -11.72
CA PRO A 234 -15.76 -7.25 -10.64
C PRO A 234 -15.27 -8.71 -10.66
N SER A 235 -14.80 -9.22 -9.51
CA SER A 235 -14.42 -10.63 -9.34
C SER A 235 -15.64 -11.48 -9.02
N TYR A 236 -15.71 -12.68 -9.61
CA TYR A 236 -16.74 -13.68 -9.33
C TYR A 236 -16.39 -14.56 -8.13
N HIS A 237 -15.29 -14.26 -7.44
CA HIS A 237 -14.75 -15.05 -6.35
C HIS A 237 -14.63 -16.52 -6.73
N THR A 238 -13.83 -16.81 -7.76
CA THR A 238 -13.55 -18.18 -8.21
C THR A 238 -12.12 -18.58 -7.83
N PRO A 239 -11.81 -19.90 -7.71
CA PRO A 239 -10.44 -20.38 -7.54
C PRO A 239 -9.48 -19.79 -8.57
N GLU A 240 -9.91 -19.71 -9.82
CA GLU A 240 -9.09 -19.22 -10.91
C GLU A 240 -8.87 -17.70 -10.84
N ASP A 241 -9.79 -16.93 -10.23
CA ASP A 241 -9.58 -15.52 -9.91
C ASP A 241 -8.52 -15.36 -8.80
N ARG A 242 -8.57 -16.20 -7.76
CA ARG A 242 -7.56 -16.18 -6.68
C ARG A 242 -6.16 -16.47 -7.21
N VAL A 243 -6.03 -17.43 -8.12
CA VAL A 243 -4.76 -17.72 -8.80
C VAL A 243 -4.29 -16.51 -9.61
N ALA A 244 -5.16 -15.90 -10.43
CA ALA A 244 -4.81 -14.74 -11.24
C ALA A 244 -4.37 -13.53 -10.39
N ILE A 245 -5.06 -13.28 -9.27
CA ILE A 245 -4.71 -12.25 -8.29
C ILE A 245 -3.31 -12.52 -7.72
N ALA A 246 -3.03 -13.76 -7.30
CA ALA A 246 -1.75 -14.13 -6.72
C ALA A 246 -0.60 -14.04 -7.74
N GLU A 247 -0.82 -14.46 -8.98
CA GLU A 247 0.16 -14.35 -10.07
C GLU A 247 0.52 -12.89 -10.37
N ARG A 248 -0.48 -12.00 -10.50
CA ARG A 248 -0.23 -10.57 -10.72
C ARG A 248 0.48 -9.92 -9.54
N PHE A 249 0.09 -10.27 -8.32
CA PHE A 249 0.77 -9.78 -7.12
C PHE A 249 2.25 -10.22 -7.09
N LYS A 250 2.53 -11.47 -7.47
CA LYS A 250 3.90 -11.99 -7.60
C LYS A 250 4.69 -11.28 -8.69
N LYS A 251 4.12 -11.10 -9.91
CA LYS A 251 4.75 -10.35 -11.01
C LYS A 251 5.10 -8.93 -10.56
N LYS A 252 4.21 -8.27 -9.82
CA LYS A 252 4.45 -6.93 -9.26
C LYS A 252 5.59 -6.92 -8.23
N GLN A 253 5.66 -7.91 -7.35
CA GLN A 253 6.79 -8.04 -6.41
C GLN A 253 8.11 -8.31 -7.14
N GLU A 254 8.10 -9.18 -8.14
CA GLU A 254 9.29 -9.47 -8.95
C GLU A 254 9.76 -8.23 -9.71
N ARG A 255 8.85 -7.43 -10.27
CA ARG A 255 9.20 -6.12 -10.88
C ARG A 255 9.84 -5.17 -9.87
N ARG A 256 9.34 -5.10 -8.63
CA ARG A 256 9.93 -4.29 -7.55
C ARG A 256 11.29 -4.82 -7.08
N ASN A 257 11.50 -6.13 -7.13
CA ASN A 257 12.72 -6.79 -6.65
C ASN A 257 13.78 -6.97 -7.75
N ARG A 258 13.43 -6.74 -9.03
CA ARG A 258 14.43 -6.69 -10.11
C ARG A 258 15.39 -5.54 -9.78
N PRO A 259 16.70 -5.79 -9.69
CA PRO A 259 17.65 -4.70 -9.64
C PRO A 259 17.44 -3.88 -10.91
N ASP A 260 17.32 -2.56 -10.76
CA ASP A 260 17.22 -1.65 -11.90
C ASP A 260 18.33 -1.99 -12.89
N LYS A 261 17.97 -2.58 -14.04
CA LYS A 261 18.88 -2.63 -15.21
C LYS A 261 19.18 -1.22 -15.73
N ASN A 262 18.51 -0.20 -15.17
CA ASN A 262 18.67 1.23 -15.42
C ASN A 262 19.47 1.96 -14.32
N ASP A 263 20.55 1.38 -13.80
CA ASP A 263 21.62 2.21 -13.19
C ASP A 263 22.39 3.03 -14.26
N ASN A 264 21.89 3.02 -15.51
CA ASN A 264 22.24 3.96 -16.58
C ASN A 264 21.17 5.04 -16.83
N GLN A 265 20.13 5.18 -16.00
CA GLN A 265 19.54 6.52 -15.85
C GLN A 265 20.61 7.37 -15.17
N LEU A 266 21.44 8.03 -15.99
CA LEU A 266 22.36 9.10 -15.61
C LEU A 266 21.79 9.80 -14.39
N LYS A 267 22.33 9.51 -13.19
CA LYS A 267 21.97 10.21 -11.94
C LYS A 267 21.81 11.66 -12.34
N ARG A 268 20.58 12.21 -12.30
CA ARG A 268 20.31 13.56 -12.82
C ARG A 268 21.40 14.46 -12.30
N VAL A 269 22.37 14.80 -13.16
CA VAL A 269 23.56 15.50 -12.72
C VAL A 269 23.06 16.86 -12.29
N LEU A 270 23.19 17.16 -11.00
CA LEU A 270 22.78 18.45 -10.46
C LEU A 270 23.54 19.53 -11.23
N LYS A 271 22.81 20.26 -12.09
CA LYS A 271 23.34 21.42 -12.78
C LYS A 271 23.47 22.53 -11.74
N LEU A 272 24.67 22.70 -11.18
CA LEU A 272 24.97 23.74 -10.21
C LEU A 272 25.20 25.11 -10.87
N PHE A 273 25.45 25.13 -12.17
CA PHE A 273 25.72 26.32 -12.97
C PHE A 273 24.87 26.31 -14.23
N ALA A 274 24.45 27.51 -14.63
CA ALA A 274 23.88 27.74 -15.95
C ALA A 274 24.99 27.66 -17.02
N PRO A 275 24.63 27.46 -18.31
CA PRO A 275 25.60 27.39 -19.41
C PRO A 275 26.49 28.63 -19.56
N ASP A 276 26.07 29.77 -19.00
CA ASP A 276 26.79 31.05 -18.96
C ASP A 276 27.78 31.17 -17.76
N GLY A 277 27.90 30.12 -16.93
CA GLY A 277 28.75 30.10 -15.74
C GLY A 277 28.11 30.70 -14.49
N ARG A 278 26.85 31.17 -14.55
CA ARG A 278 26.14 31.70 -13.39
C ARG A 278 25.76 30.57 -12.43
N ALA A 279 26.09 30.73 -11.14
CA ALA A 279 25.67 29.80 -10.09
C ALA A 279 24.14 29.82 -9.93
N TYR A 280 23.54 28.63 -9.76
CA TYR A 280 22.13 28.50 -9.38
C TYR A 280 21.94 28.56 -7.87
N ASN A 281 20.81 29.14 -7.44
CA ASN A 281 20.32 29.04 -6.07
C ASN A 281 19.64 27.68 -5.87
N ILE A 282 20.22 26.81 -5.06
CA ILE A 282 19.77 25.43 -4.84
C ILE A 282 19.76 25.15 -3.35
N ASN A 283 18.67 24.61 -2.81
CA ASN A 283 18.59 24.14 -1.43
C ASN A 283 18.14 22.67 -1.38
N GLN A 284 19.04 21.76 -1.78
CA GLN A 284 18.77 20.31 -1.77
C GLN A 284 18.58 19.78 -0.34
N ALA A 285 19.27 20.40 0.62
CA ALA A 285 19.20 20.02 2.03
C ALA A 285 17.87 20.42 2.69
N LYS A 286 17.07 21.30 2.06
CA LYS A 286 15.84 21.89 2.60
C LYS A 286 16.04 22.50 4.00
N VAL A 287 17.20 23.10 4.22
CA VAL A 287 17.53 23.75 5.49
C VAL A 287 17.08 25.21 5.49
N PRO A 288 16.61 25.75 6.63
CA PRO A 288 16.36 27.18 6.77
C PRO A 288 17.66 27.97 6.65
N PHE A 289 17.63 29.09 5.93
CA PHE A 289 18.73 30.03 5.88
C PHE A 289 18.24 31.49 5.83
N LYS A 290 19.10 32.42 6.23
CA LYS A 290 18.91 33.87 6.11
C LYS A 290 20.20 34.48 5.56
N LEU A 291 20.09 35.27 4.49
CA LEU A 291 21.20 36.00 3.90
C LEU A 291 20.94 37.50 4.13
N ASN A 292 21.78 38.14 4.94
CA ASN A 292 21.71 39.56 5.24
C ASN A 292 22.85 40.29 4.50
N ASP A 293 22.50 41.21 3.61
CA ASP A 293 23.41 42.03 2.81
C ASP A 293 23.30 43.54 3.07
N ASP A 294 22.32 43.94 3.90
CA ASP A 294 21.98 45.33 4.21
C ASP A 294 22.53 45.84 5.56
N ASP A 295 22.78 44.93 6.51
CA ASP A 295 23.09 45.31 7.91
C ASP A 295 24.52 45.84 8.09
N ASP A 296 25.47 45.35 7.27
CA ASP A 296 26.88 45.70 7.36
C ASP A 296 27.47 46.15 6.00
N PRO A 297 28.14 47.31 5.95
CA PRO A 297 28.74 47.81 4.70
C PRO A 297 29.94 46.97 4.25
N ASN A 298 30.53 46.19 5.16
CA ASN A 298 31.75 45.44 4.94
C ASN A 298 31.54 43.93 4.83
N PHE A 299 30.41 43.40 5.29
CA PHE A 299 30.17 41.96 5.35
C PHE A 299 28.77 41.59 4.85
N VAL A 300 28.68 40.46 4.16
CA VAL A 300 27.43 39.74 3.87
C VAL A 300 27.36 38.54 4.79
N ILE A 301 26.28 38.42 5.56
CA ILE A 301 26.15 37.38 6.61
C ILE A 301 25.14 36.34 6.15
N LEU A 302 25.54 35.07 6.09
CA LEU A 302 24.66 33.94 5.82
C LEU A 302 24.52 33.08 7.08
N GLU A 303 23.31 33.03 7.64
CA GLU A 303 22.94 32.14 8.73
C GLU A 303 22.21 30.91 8.17
N VAL A 304 22.70 29.70 8.46
CA VAL A 304 22.10 28.42 8.06
C VAL A 304 21.77 27.61 9.31
N SER A 305 20.53 27.15 9.44
CA SER A 305 20.12 26.30 10.56
C SER A 305 20.49 24.84 10.29
N VAL A 306 21.56 24.36 10.93
CA VAL A 306 22.04 22.98 10.81
C VAL A 306 21.60 22.16 12.04
N TYR A 307 21.54 20.83 11.94
CA TYR A 307 21.13 20.00 13.07
C TYR A 307 22.12 20.10 14.24
N ARG A 308 21.59 20.28 15.45
CA ARG A 308 22.33 20.45 16.71
C ARG A 308 23.38 19.37 16.94
N HIS A 309 23.01 18.11 16.72
CA HIS A 309 23.87 16.95 16.93
C HIS A 309 24.59 16.47 15.66
N LEU A 310 24.65 17.28 14.60
CA LEU A 310 25.41 16.92 13.41
C LEU A 310 26.91 17.03 13.70
N ASP A 311 27.70 16.04 13.31
CA ASP A 311 29.14 16.13 13.45
C ASP A 311 29.73 17.07 12.39
N THR A 312 30.76 17.84 12.75
CA THR A 312 31.32 18.88 11.87
C THR A 312 31.95 18.28 10.61
N SER A 313 32.37 17.01 10.67
CA SER A 313 32.84 16.22 9.53
C SER A 313 31.83 16.12 8.37
N TYR A 314 30.53 16.25 8.64
CA TYR A 314 29.46 16.20 7.64
C TYR A 314 29.05 17.57 7.10
N ILE A 315 29.79 18.62 7.44
CA ILE A 315 29.53 20.00 7.03
C ILE A 315 30.78 20.49 6.27
N ASN A 316 30.59 20.89 5.02
CA ASN A 316 31.64 21.56 4.25
C ASN A 316 31.13 22.90 3.74
N VAL A 317 31.91 23.97 3.91
CA VAL A 317 31.58 25.33 3.50
C VAL A 317 32.65 25.81 2.52
N ASP A 318 32.20 26.16 1.32
CA ASP A 318 33.02 26.65 0.22
C ASP A 318 32.53 28.04 -0.16
N VAL A 319 33.36 29.05 0.07
CA VAL A 319 33.06 30.46 -0.21
C VAL A 319 33.83 30.85 -1.46
N ASN A 320 33.09 31.22 -2.51
CA ASN A 320 33.65 31.77 -3.74
C ASN A 320 33.27 33.24 -3.87
N PRO A 321 33.97 34.03 -4.71
CA PRO A 321 33.66 35.46 -4.86
C PRO A 321 32.21 35.73 -5.29
N THR A 322 31.59 34.84 -6.08
CA THR A 322 30.26 35.04 -6.67
C THR A 322 29.16 34.15 -6.08
N TYR A 323 29.52 33.12 -5.32
CA TYR A 323 28.56 32.20 -4.70
C TYR A 323 29.12 31.58 -3.41
N VAL A 324 28.23 31.11 -2.55
CA VAL A 324 28.56 30.32 -1.37
C VAL A 324 27.90 28.96 -1.45
N ARG A 325 28.63 27.91 -1.10
CA ARG A 325 28.16 26.53 -1.11
C ARG A 325 28.36 25.88 0.25
N VAL A 326 27.28 25.38 0.83
CA VAL A 326 27.25 24.63 2.08
C VAL A 326 26.79 23.21 1.78
N THR A 327 27.63 22.22 2.04
CA THR A 327 27.30 20.79 1.85
C THR A 327 27.03 20.17 3.22
N ILE A 328 25.83 19.63 3.40
CA ILE A 328 25.36 19.04 4.67
C ILE A 328 24.95 17.59 4.39
N LYS A 329 25.66 16.61 4.97
CA LYS A 329 25.42 15.16 4.74
C LYS A 329 25.30 14.80 3.25
N GLY A 330 26.17 15.39 2.41
CA GLY A 330 26.18 15.15 0.95
C GLY A 330 25.10 15.88 0.14
N LYS A 331 24.23 16.68 0.78
CA LYS A 331 23.25 17.55 0.09
C LYS A 331 23.75 18.98 0.02
N VAL A 332 23.56 19.63 -1.12
CA VAL A 332 24.10 20.96 -1.40
C VAL A 332 23.06 22.07 -1.15
N LEU A 333 23.47 23.10 -0.42
CA LEU A 333 22.88 24.43 -0.41
C LEU A 333 23.87 25.36 -1.15
N GLN A 334 23.47 25.92 -2.28
CA GLN A 334 24.27 26.90 -3.03
C GLN A 334 23.45 28.16 -3.20
N LEU A 335 24.06 29.31 -2.92
CA LEU A 335 23.45 30.63 -3.08
C LEU A 335 24.40 31.56 -3.83
N THR A 336 23.89 32.24 -4.84
CA THR A 336 24.59 33.30 -5.57
C THR A 336 24.61 34.55 -4.71
N LEU A 337 25.78 35.17 -4.59
CA LEU A 337 25.98 36.34 -3.75
C LEU A 337 25.55 37.61 -4.49
N PRO A 338 24.98 38.60 -3.79
CA PRO A 338 24.54 39.86 -4.40
C PRO A 338 25.70 40.77 -4.82
N CYS A 339 26.89 40.55 -4.25
CA CYS A 339 28.12 41.27 -4.58
C CYS A 339 29.33 40.36 -4.43
N GLU A 340 30.46 40.77 -5.01
CA GLU A 340 31.70 40.02 -4.90
C GLU A 340 32.27 40.08 -3.49
N VAL A 341 32.69 38.93 -2.97
CA VAL A 341 33.25 38.79 -1.62
C VAL A 341 34.73 38.38 -1.66
N SER A 342 35.50 38.90 -0.71
CA SER A 342 36.88 38.50 -0.44
C SER A 342 36.89 37.21 0.37
N VAL A 343 37.33 36.12 -0.26
CA VAL A 343 37.40 34.79 0.35
C VAL A 343 38.37 34.75 1.53
N GLU A 344 39.52 35.42 1.43
CA GLU A 344 40.57 35.42 2.48
C GLU A 344 40.10 36.05 3.80
N LYS A 345 39.19 37.01 3.73
CA LYS A 345 38.66 37.75 4.89
C LYS A 345 37.33 37.20 5.39
N SER A 346 36.84 36.11 4.80
CA SER A 346 35.59 35.48 5.18
C SER A 346 35.80 34.49 6.32
N ASN A 347 34.87 34.41 7.26
CA ASN A 347 34.96 33.53 8.44
C ASN A 347 33.67 32.73 8.61
N VAL A 348 33.79 31.50 9.12
CA VAL A 348 32.68 30.58 9.35
C VAL A 348 32.69 30.16 10.81
N GLN A 349 31.55 30.34 11.49
CA GLN A 349 31.39 29.96 12.89
C GLN A 349 30.16 29.08 13.05
N ARG A 350 30.30 28.00 13.83
CA ARG A 350 29.21 27.08 14.14
C ARG A 350 28.92 27.10 15.63
N ASN A 351 27.67 27.31 15.98
CA ASN A 351 27.18 27.11 17.34
C ASN A 351 26.69 25.67 17.49
N THR A 352 27.44 24.84 18.22
CA THR A 352 27.09 23.43 18.48
C THR A 352 25.91 23.27 19.44
N ALA A 353 25.63 24.27 20.28
CA ALA A 353 24.51 24.24 21.21
C ALA A 353 23.18 24.52 20.53
N THR A 354 23.14 25.47 19.58
CA THR A 354 21.90 25.85 18.85
C THR A 354 21.79 25.19 17.47
N GLY A 355 22.91 24.73 16.89
CA GLY A 355 22.97 24.20 15.52
C GLY A 355 23.12 25.26 14.43
N SER A 356 23.16 26.56 14.78
CA SER A 356 23.32 27.64 13.79
C SER A 356 24.74 27.70 13.23
N LEU A 357 24.86 27.76 11.90
CA LEU A 357 26.09 28.00 11.15
C LEU A 357 26.04 29.42 10.57
N VAL A 358 26.98 30.28 10.96
CA VAL A 358 27.06 31.68 10.52
C VAL A 358 28.31 31.84 9.66
N ILE A 359 28.12 32.37 8.45
CA ILE A 359 29.18 32.61 7.47
C ILE A 359 29.25 34.12 7.23
N ASN A 360 30.34 34.75 7.67
CA ASN A 360 30.62 36.16 7.49
C ASN A 360 31.51 36.34 6.26
N MET A 361 30.96 36.90 5.18
CA MET A 361 31.67 37.07 3.91
C MET A 361 32.04 38.53 3.69
N ALA A 362 33.33 38.86 3.68
CA ALA A 362 33.78 40.24 3.53
C ALA A 362 33.51 40.74 2.10
N ARG A 363 32.89 41.89 1.90
CA ARG A 363 32.67 42.48 0.56
C ARG A 363 34.01 42.93 -0.04
N LEU A 364 34.20 42.71 -1.33
CA LEU A 364 35.38 43.18 -2.05
C LEU A 364 35.34 44.71 -2.25
N ILE A 365 34.13 45.24 -2.49
CA ILE A 365 33.84 46.67 -2.56
C ILE A 365 32.80 46.98 -1.48
N PRO A 366 33.10 47.84 -0.49
CA PRO A 366 32.14 48.20 0.55
C PRO A 366 30.95 48.95 -0.05
N SER A 367 29.73 48.59 0.37
CA SER A 367 28.52 49.24 -0.12
C SER A 367 28.34 50.61 0.56
N THR A 368 28.03 51.64 -0.23
CA THR A 368 27.81 53.01 0.26
C THR A 368 26.35 53.31 0.66
N LEU A 369 25.49 52.29 0.72
CA LEU A 369 24.09 52.44 1.13
C LEU A 369 23.95 52.12 2.62
N ILE A 370 24.11 53.14 3.47
CA ILE A 370 23.67 53.10 4.87
C ILE A 370 22.40 53.94 4.96
N THR A 371 21.25 53.32 5.28
CA THR A 371 20.08 54.07 5.80
C THR A 371 19.96 53.85 7.30
N ARG A 372 20.56 54.80 8.02
CA ARG A 372 20.24 55.36 9.36
C ARG A 372 19.79 54.39 10.47
N LYS A 373 20.67 54.23 11.45
CA LYS A 373 20.34 53.82 12.83
C LYS A 373 19.29 54.76 13.45
N TYR A 374 18.34 54.13 14.12
CA TYR A 374 17.52 54.72 15.16
C TYR A 374 18.42 55.20 16.33
N GLU A 375 18.30 56.47 16.69
CA GLU A 375 18.59 56.94 18.05
C GLU A 375 17.32 57.50 18.66
N SER A 376 17.03 56.98 19.85
CA SER A 376 15.90 57.28 20.72
C SER A 376 16.04 58.64 21.41
N VAL A 377 14.97 59.44 21.42
CA VAL A 377 14.72 60.43 22.48
C VAL A 377 13.26 60.33 22.94
N THR A 378 13.13 60.02 24.22
CA THR A 378 11.95 60.00 25.09
C THR A 378 11.31 61.38 25.30
N ALA A 379 9.98 61.49 25.29
CA ALA A 379 9.15 62.17 26.32
C ALA A 379 7.63 62.17 26.04
N LYS A 380 6.88 61.42 26.89
CA LYS A 380 5.59 61.72 27.58
C LYS A 380 4.51 62.61 26.92
N LYS A 381 3.27 62.09 26.75
CA LYS A 381 2.06 62.24 27.64
C LYS A 381 0.73 61.82 26.95
N GLU A 382 -0.10 61.06 27.69
CA GLU A 382 -1.59 61.05 27.86
C GLU A 382 -2.48 61.91 26.90
N SER A 383 -3.73 61.60 26.49
CA SER A 383 -4.83 60.74 26.97
C SER A 383 -6.05 60.76 26.00
N LYS A 384 -6.90 59.71 26.07
CA LYS A 384 -8.39 59.60 25.92
C LYS A 384 -9.22 60.11 24.70
N GLU A 385 -10.11 59.18 24.28
CA GLU A 385 -11.56 59.28 23.93
C GLU A 385 -12.11 59.61 22.51
N ARG A 386 -12.74 58.56 21.93
CA ARG A 386 -14.11 58.39 21.35
C ARG A 386 -14.66 59.23 20.17
N GLU A 387 -15.18 58.46 19.19
CA GLU A 387 -16.40 58.63 18.35
C GLU A 387 -16.40 59.76 17.28
N LYS A 388 -16.95 59.66 16.05
CA LYS A 388 -18.08 58.90 15.47
C LYS A 388 -18.05 58.93 13.91
N LYS A 389 -18.86 58.04 13.32
CA LYS A 389 -19.16 57.72 11.90
C LYS A 389 -19.55 58.88 10.97
N ILE A 390 -19.33 58.71 9.65
CA ILE A 390 -20.35 58.97 8.59
C ILE A 390 -20.25 57.88 7.49
N ILE A 391 -21.41 57.34 7.11
CA ILE A 391 -21.69 56.36 6.05
C ILE A 391 -22.28 57.12 4.85
N ILE A 392 -21.88 56.79 3.61
CA ILE A 392 -22.72 56.99 2.41
C ILE A 392 -22.56 55.78 1.46
N GLN A 393 -23.69 55.17 1.12
CA GLN A 393 -23.99 54.26 0.00
C GLN A 393 -25.45 54.55 -0.41
N PRO A 394 -26.01 54.06 -1.55
CA PRO A 394 -25.49 53.72 -2.89
C PRO A 394 -26.40 54.40 -3.99
N PRO A 395 -26.59 53.97 -5.27
CA PRO A 395 -27.18 52.67 -5.67
C PRO A 395 -26.63 52.02 -6.97
N ALA A 396 -27.14 50.82 -7.23
CA ALA A 396 -26.74 49.82 -8.21
C ALA A 396 -27.20 50.08 -9.67
N THR A 397 -26.48 49.48 -10.63
CA THR A 397 -27.04 49.06 -11.93
C THR A 397 -26.31 47.83 -12.53
N SER A 398 -27.03 46.71 -12.52
CA SER A 398 -27.20 45.64 -13.52
C SER A 398 -26.07 45.16 -14.48
N LYS A 399 -25.75 43.86 -14.35
CA LYS A 399 -25.59 42.79 -15.37
C LYS A 399 -24.58 42.95 -16.54
N ARG A 400 -23.52 42.10 -16.55
CA ARG A 400 -23.35 40.83 -17.31
C ARG A 400 -21.86 40.42 -17.33
N VAL A 401 -21.62 39.11 -17.36
CA VAL A 401 -20.32 38.43 -17.36
C VAL A 401 -19.61 38.57 -18.71
N LEU A 402 -18.29 38.82 -18.69
CA LEU A 402 -17.29 38.38 -19.66
C LEU A 402 -15.95 38.25 -18.91
N LEU A 403 -15.33 37.08 -18.98
CA LEU A 403 -14.06 36.76 -18.32
C LEU A 403 -13.01 36.62 -19.42
N GLU A 404 -12.13 37.62 -19.55
CA GLU A 404 -10.87 37.49 -20.30
C GLU A 404 -9.70 37.88 -19.38
N ILE A 405 -8.81 36.90 -19.20
CA ILE A 405 -7.34 36.96 -19.20
C ILE A 405 -6.65 38.18 -18.54
N GLY A 406 -6.14 37.97 -17.31
CA GLY A 406 -4.94 38.63 -16.72
C GLY A 406 -5.13 40.03 -16.11
N PRO A 407 -4.47 40.33 -14.96
CA PRO A 407 -3.03 40.61 -14.99
C PRO A 407 -2.22 39.83 -13.93
N ALA A 408 -0.89 39.83 -14.12
CA ALA A 408 0.07 38.95 -13.46
C ALA A 408 0.10 39.11 -11.92
N PRO A 409 0.20 38.02 -11.14
CA PRO A 409 0.40 38.11 -9.71
C PRO A 409 1.88 38.42 -9.39
N ASP A 410 2.05 39.36 -8.46
CA ASP A 410 3.31 39.85 -7.90
C ASP A 410 4.28 38.73 -7.48
N ILE A 411 5.46 38.73 -8.10
CA ILE A 411 6.52 37.73 -7.94
C ILE A 411 7.51 38.21 -6.86
N ARG A 412 7.11 38.40 -5.60
CA ARG A 412 8.06 38.68 -4.49
C ARG A 412 7.62 38.15 -3.12
N ASP A 413 7.11 36.94 -3.07
CA ASP A 413 6.65 36.34 -1.80
C ASP A 413 7.27 34.95 -1.59
N PHE A 414 8.53 34.93 -1.14
CA PHE A 414 9.38 33.73 -1.03
C PHE A 414 9.04 32.83 0.17
N LEU A 415 8.10 33.23 1.03
CA LEU A 415 7.59 32.40 2.13
C LEU A 415 6.77 31.19 1.63
N LYS A 416 6.40 31.16 0.34
CA LYS A 416 5.61 30.08 -0.28
C LYS A 416 6.43 28.86 -0.74
N ILE A 417 7.75 28.88 -0.57
CA ILE A 417 8.64 27.80 -1.03
C ILE A 417 8.74 26.64 -0.01
N THR A 418 8.39 26.88 1.26
CA THR A 418 8.56 25.89 2.35
C THR A 418 7.28 25.16 2.76
N GLU A 419 6.12 25.56 2.25
CA GLU A 419 4.84 24.94 2.64
C GLU A 419 4.49 23.72 1.78
N ASP A 420 4.27 22.59 2.45
CA ASP A 420 3.83 21.33 1.83
C ASP A 420 2.43 21.48 1.20
N PRO A 421 2.22 21.09 -0.08
CA PRO A 421 0.92 21.24 -0.76
C PRO A 421 -0.21 20.44 -0.07
N ALA A 422 0.13 19.34 0.63
CA ALA A 422 -0.82 18.57 1.42
C ALA A 422 -1.36 19.34 2.65
N LYS A 423 -0.54 20.20 3.27
CA LYS A 423 -0.96 21.04 4.41
C LYS A 423 -1.82 22.22 3.97
N ARG A 424 -1.62 22.70 2.74
CA ARG A 424 -2.45 23.75 2.12
C ARG A 424 -3.88 23.26 1.86
N ALA A 425 -4.03 22.03 1.34
CA ALA A 425 -5.35 21.41 1.15
C ALA A 425 -6.09 21.19 2.48
N GLN A 426 -5.37 20.78 3.54
CA GLN A 426 -5.96 20.60 4.87
C GLN A 426 -6.37 21.92 5.54
N LYS A 427 -5.62 23.02 5.36
CA LYS A 427 -6.00 24.35 5.88
C LYS A 427 -7.23 24.94 5.17
N VAL A 428 -7.35 24.75 3.86
CA VAL A 428 -8.51 25.22 3.08
C VAL A 428 -9.76 24.41 3.46
N ALA A 429 -9.66 23.08 3.58
CA ALA A 429 -10.76 22.23 4.02
C ALA A 429 -11.19 22.47 5.48
N ALA A 430 -10.24 22.83 6.37
CA ALA A 430 -10.55 23.21 7.74
C ALA A 430 -11.27 24.56 7.83
N ALA A 431 -10.88 25.54 6.99
CA ALA A 431 -11.52 26.85 6.93
C ALA A 431 -12.93 26.81 6.28
N GLU A 432 -13.18 25.87 5.37
CA GLU A 432 -14.53 25.62 4.81
C GLU A 432 -15.46 24.95 5.83
N LYS A 433 -14.98 23.97 6.60
CA LYS A 433 -15.76 23.35 7.70
C LYS A 433 -16.09 24.32 8.84
N GLU A 434 -15.22 25.29 9.13
CA GLU A 434 -15.47 26.30 10.17
C GLU A 434 -16.46 27.39 9.72
N LYS A 435 -16.66 27.56 8.40
CA LYS A 435 -17.70 28.43 7.83
C LYS A 435 -19.07 27.74 7.81
N GLU A 436 -19.14 26.45 7.46
CA GLU A 436 -20.40 25.71 7.48
C GLU A 436 -21.01 25.57 8.88
N LEU A 437 -20.19 25.56 9.94
CA LEU A 437 -20.68 25.50 11.32
C LEU A 437 -21.18 26.86 11.87
N LYS A 438 -20.83 27.98 11.22
CA LYS A 438 -21.24 29.33 11.66
C LYS A 438 -22.51 29.84 10.99
N ASP A 439 -22.94 29.22 9.89
CA ASP A 439 -24.15 29.60 9.14
C ASP A 439 -25.37 28.71 9.42
N PHE A 440 -25.32 27.84 10.44
CA PHE A 440 -26.48 27.05 10.85
C PHE A 440 -27.46 27.90 11.68
N LYS A 441 -28.64 28.20 11.11
CA LYS A 441 -29.79 28.74 11.84
C LYS A 441 -30.74 27.61 12.20
N ASP A 442 -30.96 27.40 13.49
CA ASP A 442 -31.98 26.48 14.00
C ASP A 442 -33.38 26.88 13.52
N ASN A 443 -34.08 25.92 12.92
CA ASN A 443 -35.46 26.06 12.48
C ASN A 443 -36.38 25.61 13.62
N LEU A 444 -37.19 26.52 14.18
CA LEU A 444 -38.01 26.30 15.39
C LEU A 444 -39.27 25.43 15.17
N ASP A 445 -39.40 24.76 14.03
CA ASP A 445 -40.62 24.01 13.65
C ASP A 445 -40.43 22.49 13.58
N VAL A 446 -39.36 21.95 14.20
CA VAL A 446 -39.14 20.50 14.26
C VAL A 446 -39.38 20.02 15.70
N PRO A 447 -40.41 19.19 15.95
CA PRO A 447 -40.63 18.62 17.29
C PRO A 447 -39.53 17.61 17.63
N PRO A 448 -39.13 17.49 18.91
CA PRO A 448 -38.10 16.56 19.34
C PRO A 448 -38.59 15.11 19.14
N LEU A 449 -37.70 14.27 18.63
CA LEU A 449 -37.92 12.83 18.48
C LEU A 449 -37.98 12.18 19.88
N GLU A 450 -39.07 11.47 20.17
CA GLU A 450 -39.20 10.52 21.30
C GLU A 450 -38.29 9.30 21.12
#